data_AF-A0A6I6A9Y5-F1
#
_entry.id   AF-A0A6I6A9Y5-F1
#
_cell.length_a   1.000
_cell.length_b   1.000
_cell.length_c   1.000
_cell.angle_alpha   90.00
_cell.angle_beta   90.00
_cell.angle_gamma   90.00
#
_symmetry.space_group_name_H-M   'P 1'
#
loop_
_entity.id
_entity.type
_entity.pdbx_description
1 polymer ?
#
loop_
_entity_poly.entity_id
_entity_poly.type
_entity_poly.pdbx_seq_one_letter_code
_entity_poly.pdbx_strand_id
1 'polypeptide(L)'
;MSQREWLISLGLIWCACLFLISTVTIADPDLWGHTLYGIRALEADVLVEHTDPFCYTEPGATWINHEWFSEDSFGWLWLRFGNTGLWLWRNFWLLMIMIPGWLALRSQRASLAGGLLLLVYTAFCLSQFVVFVRPQLVTFGCFAWTLLLLRGYLADPQRKAIWYLPVLMLFWANSHGGFLAGVGVQGLVVCWMGWKTIQGMYRPADFWRLAFVIVFAWAVTLINPYGVGLHQMLWDHLVTKQIVREWQPLWEARQALLYYIPFLLIGLAFFGSRKWEWIDVLLIIVVAYQALSHIRHVSLLAIAVLILLPAPLSEGLHKLLPRLHQRWAGPQRTGSRMLLVGGLLLGIYGLSMHTIVKLWQQQVAPWQIGVETQSRAPGMPVAAIEILQQADLRGNILTDYGWAQYVIWQTFPESRIAFDGRYRTVYSAQLEQELVEFQQLNADSMGPTPLLDAYPTEILLLPAAQPVQGYLKQRSDWKQVYADAQSTIWLKDLPRFQPIISRAKQKLLPVPEIPLWILFPGDPPRQKPGEASLQTGRST
;
A
#
# COMPACT_ATOMS: atom_id res chain seq x y z
N MET A 1 -7.99 -18.02 -34.35
CA MET A 1 -6.89 -17.05 -34.09
C MET A 1 -5.60 -17.84 -34.04
N SER A 2 -4.52 -17.35 -34.67
CA SER A 2 -3.24 -18.07 -34.60
C SER A 2 -2.58 -17.90 -33.23
N GLN A 3 -1.71 -18.84 -32.82
CA GLN A 3 -0.96 -18.70 -31.57
C GLN A 3 -0.03 -17.49 -31.60
N ARG A 4 0.55 -17.15 -32.76
CA ARG A 4 1.39 -15.96 -32.95
C ARG A 4 0.59 -14.67 -32.74
N GLU A 5 -0.60 -14.59 -33.31
CA GLU A 5 -1.51 -13.44 -33.13
C GLU A 5 -1.92 -13.26 -31.66
N TRP A 6 -2.19 -14.37 -30.95
CA TRP A 6 -2.48 -14.36 -29.52
C TRP A 6 -1.31 -13.81 -28.70
N LEU A 7 -0.10 -14.31 -28.96
CA LEU A 7 1.12 -13.92 -28.23
C LEU A 7 1.44 -12.44 -28.43
N ILE A 8 1.37 -11.95 -29.67
CA ILE A 8 1.61 -10.54 -29.97
C ILE A 8 0.55 -9.67 -29.31
N SER A 9 -0.74 -9.99 -29.49
CA SER A 9 -1.83 -9.14 -28.97
C SER A 9 -1.82 -9.05 -27.45
N LEU A 10 -1.81 -10.19 -26.75
CA LEU A 10 -1.78 -10.16 -25.29
C LEU A 10 -0.43 -9.69 -24.74
N GLY A 11 0.67 -9.94 -25.44
CA GLY A 11 1.99 -9.42 -25.04
C GLY A 11 2.02 -7.89 -25.06
N LEU A 12 1.47 -7.28 -26.11
CA LEU A 12 1.34 -5.82 -26.19
C LEU A 12 0.39 -5.26 -25.12
N ILE A 13 -0.75 -5.93 -24.87
CA ILE A 13 -1.68 -5.54 -23.80
C ILE A 13 -1.02 -5.65 -22.43
N TRP A 14 -0.26 -6.72 -22.19
CA TRP A 14 0.50 -6.91 -20.96
C TRP A 14 1.52 -5.78 -20.77
N CYS A 15 2.27 -5.41 -21.80
CA CYS A 15 3.19 -4.27 -21.75
C CYS A 15 2.47 -2.95 -21.48
N ALA A 16 1.32 -2.71 -22.12
CA ALA A 16 0.53 -1.49 -21.88
C ALA A 16 -0.05 -1.42 -20.47
N CYS A 17 -0.52 -2.56 -19.94
CA CYS A 17 -1.00 -2.69 -18.57
C CYS A 17 0.12 -2.46 -17.56
N LEU A 18 1.31 -3.03 -17.80
CA LEU A 18 2.49 -2.80 -16.99
C LEU A 18 2.89 -1.32 -17.01
N PHE A 19 2.88 -0.70 -18.19
CA PHE A 19 3.18 0.73 -18.35
C PHE A 19 2.21 1.63 -17.59
N LEU A 20 0.91 1.30 -17.61
CA LEU A 20 -0.11 2.03 -16.87
C LEU A 20 0.17 2.04 -15.35
N ILE A 21 0.59 0.91 -14.79
CA ILE A 21 0.83 0.78 -13.35
C ILE A 21 2.24 1.22 -12.91
N SER A 22 3.21 1.32 -13.82
CA SER A 22 4.61 1.58 -13.50
C SER A 22 5.03 3.06 -13.53
N THR A 23 4.18 3.95 -14.03
CA THR A 23 4.60 5.29 -14.45
C THR A 23 4.33 6.39 -13.44
N VAL A 24 3.31 6.23 -12.60
CA VAL A 24 2.92 7.23 -11.60
C VAL A 24 3.30 6.72 -10.23
N THR A 25 4.07 7.50 -9.48
CA THR A 25 4.49 7.16 -8.11
C THR A 25 4.21 8.32 -7.19
N ILE A 26 3.39 8.07 -6.18
CA ILE A 26 3.04 9.06 -5.15
C ILE A 26 3.57 8.52 -3.82
N ALA A 27 4.12 9.43 -3.01
CA ALA A 27 4.56 9.11 -1.67
C ALA A 27 3.37 8.67 -0.82
N ASP A 28 3.51 7.49 -0.23
CA ASP A 28 2.60 7.02 0.78
C ASP A 28 2.83 7.75 2.11
N PRO A 29 1.80 8.01 2.93
CA PRO A 29 2.00 8.50 4.30
C PRO A 29 3.05 7.72 5.09
N ASP A 30 3.11 6.40 4.90
CA ASP A 30 4.03 5.55 5.66
C ASP A 30 5.42 5.38 4.99
N LEU A 31 5.64 5.95 3.81
CA LEU A 31 6.90 5.79 3.07
C LEU A 31 8.10 6.39 3.82
N TRP A 32 7.90 7.50 4.52
CA TRP A 32 8.94 8.14 5.32
C TRP A 32 9.42 7.23 6.45
N GLY A 33 8.50 6.58 7.17
CA GLY A 33 8.86 5.66 8.23
C GLY A 33 9.61 4.46 7.66
N HIS A 34 9.03 3.75 6.69
CA HIS A 34 9.68 2.59 6.08
C HIS A 34 11.10 2.88 5.58
N THR A 35 11.31 4.04 4.96
CA THR A 35 12.63 4.45 4.48
C THR A 35 13.58 4.78 5.64
N LEU A 36 13.11 5.54 6.63
CA LEU A 36 13.90 5.94 7.79
C LEU A 36 14.32 4.75 8.66
N TYR A 37 13.42 3.81 8.89
CA TYR A 37 13.66 2.63 9.71
C TYR A 37 14.79 1.78 9.11
N GLY A 38 14.75 1.56 7.80
CA GLY A 38 15.84 0.89 7.09
C GLY A 38 17.16 1.66 7.09
N ILE A 39 17.13 2.99 6.94
CA ILE A 39 18.35 3.82 7.05
C ILE A 39 18.98 3.62 8.43
N ARG A 40 18.18 3.70 9.49
CA ARG A 40 18.68 3.60 10.86
C ARG A 40 19.22 2.22 11.20
N ALA A 41 18.54 1.15 10.78
CA ALA A 41 19.03 -0.21 10.95
C ALA A 41 20.42 -0.39 10.30
N LEU A 42 20.56 0.09 9.06
CA LEU A 42 21.83 0.06 8.32
C LEU A 42 22.93 0.92 8.96
N GLU A 43 22.60 2.12 9.43
CA GLU A 43 23.57 3.02 10.07
C GLU A 43 24.03 2.52 11.45
N ALA A 44 23.14 1.84 12.17
CA ALA A 44 23.44 1.24 13.47
C ALA A 44 24.08 -0.15 13.37
N ASP A 45 24.27 -0.69 12.17
CA ASP A 45 24.79 -2.05 11.90
C ASP A 45 23.98 -3.14 12.63
N VAL A 46 22.65 -2.99 12.64
CA VAL A 46 21.69 -3.95 13.21
C VAL A 46 20.70 -4.40 12.15
N LEU A 47 20.06 -5.56 12.35
CA LEU A 47 18.96 -6.01 11.50
C LEU A 47 17.65 -5.26 11.79
N VAL A 48 17.38 -4.99 13.08
CA VAL A 48 16.15 -4.35 13.53
C VAL A 48 16.39 -3.55 14.82
N GLU A 49 15.65 -2.46 14.99
CA GLU A 49 15.50 -1.80 16.29
C GLU A 49 14.37 -2.48 17.07
N HIS A 50 14.65 -2.98 18.27
CA HIS A 50 13.67 -3.70 19.10
C HIS A 50 12.75 -2.79 19.94
N THR A 51 13.09 -1.50 20.05
CA THR A 51 12.37 -0.53 20.86
C THR A 51 12.10 0.73 20.05
N ASP A 52 10.95 1.36 20.26
CA ASP A 52 10.58 2.60 19.59
C ASP A 52 11.40 3.81 20.10
N PRO A 53 12.15 4.51 19.23
CA PRO A 53 12.85 5.75 19.59
C PRO A 53 12.01 7.03 19.31
N PHE A 54 10.91 6.93 18.55
CA PHE A 54 10.26 8.08 17.95
C PHE A 54 9.13 8.68 18.80
N CYS A 55 8.47 7.87 19.63
CA CYS A 55 7.33 8.34 20.42
C CYS A 55 7.65 8.65 21.88
N TYR A 56 6.97 9.68 22.39
CA TYR A 56 7.10 10.13 23.78
C TYR A 56 5.98 9.64 24.69
N THR A 57 4.89 9.13 24.13
CA THR A 57 3.69 8.66 24.86
C THR A 57 3.91 7.30 25.52
N GLU A 58 4.56 6.37 24.81
CA GLU A 58 4.96 5.05 25.31
C GLU A 58 6.47 4.84 25.11
N PRO A 59 7.33 5.55 25.88
CA PRO A 59 8.76 5.56 25.65
C PRO A 59 9.37 4.17 25.83
N GLY A 60 10.13 3.71 24.83
CA GLY A 60 10.80 2.41 24.86
C GLY A 60 9.86 1.22 24.65
N ALA A 61 8.65 1.44 24.12
CA ALA A 61 7.75 0.38 23.72
C ALA A 61 8.46 -0.65 22.83
N THR A 62 8.20 -1.94 23.06
CA THR A 62 8.74 -3.00 22.22
C THR A 62 8.12 -2.92 20.84
N TRP A 63 8.96 -2.98 19.81
CA TRP A 63 8.52 -2.92 18.43
C TRP A 63 8.86 -4.22 17.71
N ILE A 64 7.82 -4.92 17.25
CA ILE A 64 7.97 -6.09 16.38
C ILE A 64 7.72 -5.66 14.94
N ASN A 65 8.79 -5.39 14.22
CA ASN A 65 8.74 -4.95 12.84
C ASN A 65 8.54 -6.13 11.88
N HIS A 66 7.33 -6.27 11.36
CA HIS A 66 6.94 -7.31 10.41
C HIS A 66 7.30 -7.01 8.95
N GLU A 67 7.96 -5.88 8.69
CA GLU A 67 8.31 -5.38 7.36
C GLU A 67 9.82 -5.11 7.22
N TRP A 68 10.62 -5.50 8.23
CA TRP A 68 12.02 -5.12 8.39
C TRP A 68 12.88 -5.30 7.12
N PHE A 69 12.78 -6.43 6.43
CA PHE A 69 13.64 -6.67 5.26
C PHE A 69 13.26 -5.77 4.07
N SER A 70 11.97 -5.44 3.94
CA SER A 70 11.54 -4.45 2.94
C SER A 70 12.08 -3.07 3.28
N GLU A 71 12.05 -2.69 4.55
CA GLU A 71 12.54 -1.40 5.04
C GLU A 71 14.06 -1.27 4.88
N ASP A 72 14.84 -2.28 5.25
CA ASP A 72 16.29 -2.33 4.98
C ASP A 72 16.59 -2.13 3.49
N SER A 73 15.79 -2.77 2.63
CA SER A 73 15.93 -2.59 1.18
C SER A 73 15.57 -1.17 0.73
N PHE A 74 14.60 -0.50 1.38
CA PHE A 74 14.24 0.89 1.12
C PHE A 74 15.39 1.81 1.53
N GLY A 75 15.90 1.66 2.76
CA GLY A 75 17.01 2.46 3.27
C GLY A 75 18.25 2.32 2.40
N TRP A 76 18.63 1.09 2.04
CA TRP A 76 19.79 0.84 1.19
C TRP A 76 19.65 1.47 -0.20
N LEU A 77 18.47 1.33 -0.82
CA LEU A 77 18.19 1.91 -2.15
C LEU A 77 18.12 3.43 -2.09
N TRP A 78 17.56 3.99 -1.02
CA TRP A 78 17.48 5.42 -0.78
C TRP A 78 18.87 6.04 -0.66
N LEU A 79 19.72 5.48 0.20
CA LEU A 79 21.09 5.98 0.43
C LEU A 79 21.95 5.97 -0.83
N ARG A 80 21.70 5.06 -1.77
CA ARG A 80 22.49 4.92 -3.01
C ARG A 80 21.91 5.63 -4.23
N PHE A 81 20.58 5.64 -4.36
CA PHE A 81 19.89 6.04 -5.60
C PHE A 81 18.73 7.00 -5.37
N GLY A 82 18.44 7.39 -4.12
CA GLY A 82 17.32 8.24 -3.75
C GLY A 82 15.98 7.72 -4.28
N ASN A 83 15.16 8.63 -4.81
CA ASN A 83 13.85 8.32 -5.39
C ASN A 83 13.91 7.24 -6.47
N THR A 84 14.96 7.20 -7.29
CA THR A 84 15.09 6.21 -8.37
C THR A 84 15.27 4.81 -7.80
N GLY A 85 15.94 4.64 -6.66
CA GLY A 85 16.07 3.35 -5.98
C GLY A 85 14.72 2.80 -5.53
N LEU A 86 13.95 3.60 -4.81
CA LEU A 86 12.60 3.23 -4.34
C LEU A 86 11.63 2.99 -5.50
N TRP A 87 11.73 3.79 -6.56
CA TRP A 87 10.97 3.56 -7.80
C TRP A 87 11.33 2.22 -8.45
N LEU A 88 12.62 1.86 -8.56
CA LEU A 88 13.05 0.57 -9.09
C LEU A 88 12.51 -0.60 -8.26
N TRP A 89 12.58 -0.50 -6.93
CA TRP A 89 12.05 -1.52 -6.03
C TRP A 89 10.58 -1.79 -6.26
N ARG A 90 9.78 -0.73 -6.31
CA ARG A 90 8.33 -0.81 -6.54
C ARG A 90 8.03 -1.48 -7.87
N ASN A 91 8.68 -1.03 -8.95
CA ASN A 91 8.45 -1.54 -10.30
C ASN A 91 8.94 -2.98 -10.50
N PHE A 92 10.00 -3.40 -9.78
CA PHE A 92 10.39 -4.80 -9.71
C PHE A 92 9.24 -5.66 -9.18
N TRP A 93 8.56 -5.24 -8.12
CA TRP A 93 7.42 -5.98 -7.59
C TRP A 93 6.19 -5.98 -8.52
N LEU A 94 5.96 -4.91 -9.29
CA LEU A 94 4.92 -4.91 -10.33
C LEU A 94 5.17 -6.00 -11.38
N LEU A 95 6.43 -6.21 -11.77
CA LEU A 95 6.80 -7.32 -12.64
C LEU A 95 6.53 -8.67 -11.96
N MET A 96 6.89 -8.81 -10.68
CA MET A 96 6.66 -10.04 -9.92
C MET A 96 5.18 -10.37 -9.73
N ILE A 97 4.29 -9.38 -9.78
CA ILE A 97 2.84 -9.57 -9.80
C ILE A 97 2.35 -9.97 -11.21
N MET A 98 2.85 -9.30 -12.24
CA MET A 98 2.32 -9.45 -13.61
C MET A 98 2.85 -10.68 -14.36
N ILE A 99 4.04 -11.17 -14.03
CA ILE A 99 4.65 -12.36 -14.66
C ILE A 99 3.81 -13.63 -14.37
N PRO A 100 3.42 -13.96 -13.12
CA PRO A 100 2.54 -15.09 -12.84
C PRO A 100 1.21 -15.03 -13.60
N GLY A 101 0.62 -13.84 -13.72
CA GLY A 101 -0.59 -13.63 -14.51
C GLY A 101 -0.41 -13.99 -15.98
N TRP A 102 0.69 -13.54 -16.60
CA TRP A 102 1.03 -13.92 -17.97
C TRP A 102 1.21 -15.44 -18.13
N LEU A 103 1.94 -16.07 -17.22
CA LEU A 103 2.17 -17.50 -17.23
C LEU A 103 0.87 -18.28 -17.08
N ALA A 104 -0.05 -17.82 -16.21
CA ALA A 104 -1.36 -18.42 -16.01
C ALA A 104 -2.26 -18.30 -17.25
N LEU A 105 -2.28 -17.14 -17.91
CA LEU A 105 -3.00 -16.92 -19.18
C LEU A 105 -2.52 -17.87 -20.27
N ARG A 106 -1.20 -18.07 -20.37
CA ARG A 106 -0.58 -18.96 -21.36
C ARG A 106 -0.84 -20.44 -21.03
N SER A 107 -0.65 -20.86 -19.78
CA SER A 107 -0.79 -22.26 -19.38
C SER A 107 -2.22 -22.75 -19.52
N GLN A 108 -3.20 -21.88 -19.28
CA GLN A 108 -4.62 -22.19 -19.37
C GLN A 108 -5.23 -21.93 -20.75
N ARG A 109 -4.41 -21.50 -21.72
CA ARG A 109 -4.84 -21.18 -23.09
C ARG A 109 -6.03 -20.20 -23.11
N ALA A 110 -5.90 -19.11 -22.35
CA ALA A 110 -6.92 -18.07 -22.28
C ALA A 110 -7.31 -17.61 -23.70
N SER A 111 -8.58 -17.27 -23.92
CA SER A 111 -9.00 -16.55 -25.12
C SER A 111 -8.42 -15.13 -25.13
N LEU A 112 -8.32 -14.48 -26.30
CA LEU A 112 -7.90 -13.06 -26.36
C LEU A 112 -8.82 -12.16 -25.52
N ALA A 113 -10.14 -12.37 -25.61
CA ALA A 113 -11.11 -11.60 -24.85
C ALA A 113 -10.97 -11.80 -23.33
N GLY A 114 -10.86 -13.05 -22.88
CA GLY A 114 -10.65 -13.36 -21.46
C GLY A 114 -9.33 -12.80 -20.94
N GLY A 115 -8.24 -12.95 -21.71
CA GLY A 115 -6.94 -12.41 -21.33
C GLY A 115 -6.90 -10.88 -21.29
N LEU A 116 -7.49 -10.22 -22.27
CA LEU A 116 -7.63 -8.77 -22.31
C LEU A 116 -8.42 -8.26 -21.11
N LEU A 117 -9.59 -8.86 -20.83
CA LEU A 117 -10.43 -8.46 -19.69
C LEU A 117 -9.69 -8.62 -18.37
N LEU A 118 -9.05 -9.78 -18.15
CA LEU A 118 -8.30 -10.03 -16.91
C LEU A 118 -7.11 -9.08 -16.75
N LEU A 119 -6.31 -8.84 -17.80
CA LEU A 119 -5.15 -7.95 -17.73
C LEU A 119 -5.57 -6.50 -17.48
N VAL A 120 -6.51 -5.98 -18.27
CA VAL A 120 -6.97 -4.60 -18.17
C VAL A 120 -7.64 -4.37 -16.81
N TYR A 121 -8.58 -5.24 -16.41
CA TYR A 121 -9.21 -5.13 -15.11
C TYR A 121 -8.18 -5.15 -13.97
N THR A 122 -7.26 -6.12 -13.98
CA THR A 122 -6.26 -6.25 -12.90
C THR A 122 -5.36 -5.02 -12.85
N ALA A 123 -4.90 -4.50 -13.99
CA ALA A 123 -4.08 -3.30 -14.04
C ALA A 123 -4.80 -2.06 -13.49
N PHE A 124 -6.07 -1.84 -13.87
CA PHE A 124 -6.87 -0.72 -13.36
C PHE A 124 -7.26 -0.89 -11.89
N CYS A 125 -7.49 -2.11 -11.43
CA CYS A 125 -7.77 -2.36 -10.01
C CYS A 125 -6.50 -2.16 -9.17
N LEU A 126 -5.37 -2.74 -9.59
CA LEU A 126 -4.10 -2.61 -8.89
C LEU A 126 -3.56 -1.18 -8.92
N SER A 127 -3.86 -0.36 -9.93
CA SER A 127 -3.44 1.05 -9.94
C SER A 127 -3.94 1.86 -8.75
N GLN A 128 -4.95 1.39 -8.01
CA GLN A 128 -5.41 2.03 -6.77
C GLN A 128 -4.53 1.67 -5.55
N PHE A 129 -3.74 0.60 -5.64
CA PHE A 129 -2.94 0.07 -4.53
C PHE A 129 -1.43 0.19 -4.78
N VAL A 130 -1.01 0.17 -6.04
CA VAL A 130 0.41 0.04 -6.42
C VAL A 130 1.06 1.33 -6.90
N VAL A 131 0.32 2.44 -6.87
CA VAL A 131 0.87 3.79 -7.10
C VAL A 131 1.87 4.16 -6.00
N PHE A 132 1.73 3.57 -4.81
CA PHE A 132 2.56 3.79 -3.64
C PHE A 132 3.77 2.85 -3.59
N VAL A 133 4.85 3.30 -2.96
CA VAL A 133 5.96 2.42 -2.55
C VAL A 133 5.63 1.88 -1.17
N ARG A 134 5.15 0.64 -1.09
CA ARG A 134 4.77 -0.03 0.17
C ARG A 134 5.36 -1.46 0.24
N PRO A 135 5.80 -1.93 1.43
CA PRO A 135 6.20 -3.32 1.64
C PRO A 135 5.12 -4.35 1.22
N GLN A 136 3.84 -3.96 1.27
CA GLN A 136 2.71 -4.75 0.80
C GLN A 136 2.85 -5.30 -0.63
N LEU A 137 3.62 -4.65 -1.53
CA LEU A 137 3.86 -5.14 -2.88
C LEU A 137 4.57 -6.50 -2.91
N VAL A 138 5.38 -6.81 -1.89
CA VAL A 138 5.98 -8.13 -1.71
C VAL A 138 4.90 -9.19 -1.53
N THR A 139 3.87 -8.89 -0.73
CA THR A 139 2.73 -9.80 -0.54
C THR A 139 2.01 -10.07 -1.84
N PHE A 140 1.78 -9.05 -2.66
CA PHE A 140 1.12 -9.22 -3.94
C PHE A 140 1.92 -10.14 -4.87
N GLY A 141 3.23 -9.92 -5.00
CA GLY A 141 4.11 -10.76 -5.82
C GLY A 141 4.21 -12.20 -5.30
N CYS A 142 4.51 -12.37 -4.00
CA CYS A 142 4.65 -13.69 -3.39
C CYS A 142 3.33 -14.47 -3.38
N PHE A 143 2.19 -13.81 -3.19
CA PHE A 143 0.87 -14.44 -3.31
C PHE A 143 0.60 -14.91 -4.74
N ALA A 144 0.91 -14.08 -5.75
CA ALA A 144 0.78 -14.43 -7.15
C ALA A 144 1.62 -15.67 -7.51
N TRP A 145 2.88 -15.70 -7.09
CA TRP A 145 3.74 -16.86 -7.30
C TRP A 145 3.28 -18.10 -6.53
N THR A 146 2.81 -17.94 -5.28
CA THR A 146 2.25 -19.05 -4.48
C THR A 146 1.08 -19.72 -5.22
N LEU A 147 0.11 -18.93 -5.72
CA LEU A 147 -1.01 -19.46 -6.49
C LEU A 147 -0.55 -20.17 -7.76
N LEU A 148 0.40 -19.60 -8.50
CA LEU A 148 0.93 -20.20 -9.72
C LEU A 148 1.64 -21.54 -9.45
N LEU A 149 2.47 -21.60 -8.40
CA LEU A 149 3.20 -22.81 -8.01
C LEU A 149 2.25 -23.93 -7.58
N LEU A 150 1.29 -23.62 -6.71
CA LEU A 150 0.28 -24.57 -6.25
C LEU A 150 -0.57 -25.08 -7.41
N ARG A 151 -1.07 -24.18 -8.27
CA ARG A 151 -1.84 -24.57 -9.46
C ARG A 151 -1.02 -25.43 -10.42
N GLY A 152 0.24 -25.07 -10.63
CA GLY A 152 1.17 -25.84 -11.45
C GLY A 152 1.35 -27.26 -10.94
N TYR A 153 1.48 -27.41 -9.62
CA TYR A 153 1.61 -28.70 -8.95
C TYR A 153 0.33 -29.54 -9.03
N LEU A 154 -0.84 -28.94 -8.80
CA LEU A 154 -2.12 -29.65 -8.90
C LEU A 154 -2.41 -30.17 -10.31
N ALA A 155 -1.96 -29.43 -11.33
CA ALA A 155 -2.08 -29.83 -12.74
C ALA A 155 -1.06 -30.91 -13.14
N ASP A 156 0.12 -30.91 -12.54
CA ASP A 156 1.18 -31.87 -12.80
C ASP A 156 2.06 -32.05 -11.53
N PRO A 157 1.78 -33.07 -10.71
CA PRO A 157 2.50 -33.30 -9.45
C PRO A 157 4.00 -33.63 -9.61
N GLN A 158 4.48 -33.89 -10.83
CA GLN A 158 5.90 -34.11 -11.10
C GLN A 158 6.69 -32.80 -11.26
N ARG A 159 6.01 -31.64 -11.31
CA ARG A 159 6.68 -30.35 -11.42
C ARG A 159 7.48 -30.04 -10.16
N LYS A 160 8.79 -29.95 -10.34
CA LYS A 160 9.75 -29.59 -9.27
C LYS A 160 9.68 -28.13 -8.83
N ALA A 161 8.96 -27.26 -9.56
CA ALA A 161 8.86 -25.84 -9.21
C ALA A 161 8.23 -25.60 -7.82
N ILE A 162 7.44 -26.54 -7.29
CA ILE A 162 6.86 -26.44 -5.94
C ILE A 162 7.93 -26.29 -4.84
N TRP A 163 9.17 -26.77 -5.08
CA TRP A 163 10.30 -26.64 -4.16
C TRP A 163 10.82 -25.21 -4.00
N TYR A 164 10.37 -24.26 -4.83
CA TYR A 164 10.62 -22.83 -4.59
C TYR A 164 9.70 -22.22 -3.53
N LEU A 165 8.63 -22.92 -3.13
CA LEU A 165 7.66 -22.41 -2.15
C LEU A 165 8.29 -22.09 -0.77
N PRO A 166 9.17 -22.93 -0.19
CA PRO A 166 9.83 -22.60 1.07
C PRO A 166 10.73 -21.36 0.97
N VAL A 167 11.50 -21.23 -0.12
CA VAL A 167 12.34 -20.05 -0.36
C VAL A 167 11.48 -18.78 -0.47
N LEU A 168 10.34 -18.89 -1.18
CA LEU A 168 9.38 -17.81 -1.30
C LEU A 168 8.78 -17.41 0.06
N MET A 169 8.42 -18.38 0.90
CA MET A 169 7.84 -18.13 2.23
C MET A 169 8.86 -17.57 3.22
N LEU A 170 10.11 -18.03 3.18
CA LEU A 170 11.21 -17.47 3.98
C LEU A 170 11.42 -15.99 3.66
N PHE A 171 11.50 -15.67 2.37
CA PHE A 171 11.62 -14.30 1.90
C PHE A 171 10.41 -13.45 2.31
N TRP A 172 9.21 -13.97 2.09
CA TRP A 172 7.97 -13.26 2.35
C TRP A 172 7.78 -12.97 3.85
N ALA A 173 8.02 -13.94 4.73
CA ALA A 173 7.85 -13.78 6.18
C ALA A 173 8.76 -12.68 6.78
N ASN A 174 9.92 -12.44 6.17
CA ASN A 174 10.84 -11.37 6.60
C ASN A 174 10.54 -10.02 5.95
N SER A 175 9.78 -10.00 4.86
CA SER A 175 9.52 -8.79 4.08
C SER A 175 8.17 -8.13 4.40
N HIS A 176 7.15 -8.93 4.72
CA HIS A 176 5.81 -8.42 5.06
C HIS A 176 4.95 -9.49 5.74
N GLY A 177 4.23 -9.13 6.81
CA GLY A 177 3.33 -10.01 7.60
C GLY A 177 2.15 -10.62 6.83
N GLY A 178 1.90 -10.17 5.61
CA GLY A 178 0.90 -10.72 4.69
C GLY A 178 1.17 -12.16 4.21
N PHE A 179 2.30 -12.78 4.59
CA PHE A 179 2.60 -14.19 4.32
C PHE A 179 1.53 -15.15 4.86
N LEU A 180 0.73 -14.72 5.84
CA LEU A 180 -0.42 -15.46 6.35
C LEU A 180 -1.46 -15.77 5.26
N ALA A 181 -1.60 -14.91 4.25
CA ALA A 181 -2.43 -15.22 3.08
C ALA A 181 -1.90 -16.44 2.31
N GLY A 182 -0.56 -16.56 2.21
CA GLY A 182 0.10 -17.74 1.66
C GLY A 182 -0.16 -18.99 2.49
N VAL A 183 0.00 -18.91 3.82
CA VAL A 183 -0.28 -20.02 4.76
C VAL A 183 -1.72 -20.52 4.60
N GLY A 184 -2.70 -19.61 4.57
CA GLY A 184 -4.11 -19.96 4.40
C GLY A 184 -4.40 -20.68 3.10
N VAL A 185 -3.89 -20.16 1.96
CA VAL A 185 -4.08 -20.79 0.64
C VAL A 185 -3.39 -22.16 0.56
N GLN A 186 -2.17 -22.29 1.10
CA GLN A 186 -1.44 -23.55 1.14
C GLN A 186 -2.19 -24.61 1.97
N GLY A 187 -2.72 -24.21 3.13
CA GLY A 187 -3.55 -25.05 3.99
C GLY A 187 -4.79 -25.59 3.29
N LEU A 188 -5.50 -24.73 2.56
CA LEU A 188 -6.66 -25.15 1.77
C LEU A 188 -6.28 -26.16 0.68
N VAL A 189 -5.18 -25.92 -0.03
CA VAL A 189 -4.73 -26.80 -1.13
C VAL A 189 -4.26 -28.15 -0.61
N VAL A 190 -3.52 -28.21 0.50
CA VAL A 190 -3.07 -29.50 1.05
C VAL A 190 -4.24 -30.33 1.60
N CYS A 191 -5.20 -29.70 2.28
CA CYS A 191 -6.42 -30.36 2.74
C CYS A 191 -7.25 -30.91 1.58
N TRP A 192 -7.41 -30.11 0.52
CA TRP A 192 -8.12 -30.54 -0.69
C TRP A 192 -7.41 -31.70 -1.38
N MET A 193 -6.09 -31.63 -1.56
CA MET A 193 -5.33 -32.71 -2.19
C MET A 193 -5.35 -33.98 -1.33
N GLY A 194 -5.30 -33.85 0.00
CA GLY A 194 -5.45 -34.97 0.93
C GLY A 194 -6.80 -35.66 0.78
N TRP A 195 -7.89 -34.89 0.75
CA TRP A 195 -9.24 -35.41 0.47
C TRP A 195 -9.32 -36.14 -0.88
N LYS A 196 -8.75 -35.54 -1.94
CA LYS A 196 -8.70 -36.15 -3.26
C LYS A 196 -7.82 -37.40 -3.34
N THR A 197 -6.79 -37.49 -2.49
CA THR A 197 -5.94 -38.68 -2.36
C THR A 197 -6.71 -39.84 -1.73
N ILE A 198 -7.53 -39.57 -0.71
CA ILE A 198 -8.43 -40.58 -0.10
C ILE A 198 -9.43 -41.10 -1.15
N GLN A 199 -9.90 -40.24 -2.04
CA GLN A 199 -10.77 -40.60 -3.16
C GLN A 199 -10.05 -41.30 -4.32
N GLY A 200 -8.75 -41.57 -4.21
CA GLY A 200 -7.95 -42.26 -5.24
C GLY A 200 -7.59 -41.41 -6.46
N MET A 201 -7.84 -40.09 -6.43
CA MET A 201 -7.54 -39.19 -7.56
C MET A 201 -6.07 -38.75 -7.62
N TYR A 202 -5.35 -38.79 -6.50
CA TYR A 202 -3.91 -38.52 -6.44
C TYR A 202 -3.16 -39.70 -5.82
N ARG A 203 -1.88 -39.84 -6.16
CA ARG A 203 -1.00 -40.83 -5.53
C ARG A 203 -0.62 -40.34 -4.13
N PRO A 204 -0.56 -41.22 -3.11
CA PRO A 204 -0.12 -40.84 -1.76
C PRO A 204 1.25 -40.15 -1.74
N ALA A 205 2.18 -40.58 -2.60
CA ALA A 205 3.51 -39.98 -2.70
C ALA A 205 3.48 -38.50 -3.15
N ASP A 206 2.51 -38.12 -4.00
CA ASP A 206 2.36 -36.74 -4.45
C ASP A 206 1.76 -35.87 -3.34
N PHE A 207 0.76 -36.39 -2.62
CA PHE A 207 0.24 -35.72 -1.42
C PHE A 207 1.33 -35.50 -0.37
N TRP A 208 2.09 -36.54 -0.01
CA TRP A 208 3.15 -36.41 1.00
C TRP A 208 4.27 -35.48 0.57
N ARG A 209 4.60 -35.42 -0.74
CA ARG A 209 5.53 -34.43 -1.27
C ARG A 209 5.00 -33.01 -1.06
N LEU A 210 3.74 -32.75 -1.41
CA LEU A 210 3.13 -31.43 -1.21
C LEU A 210 3.07 -31.06 0.28
N ALA A 211 2.60 -31.98 1.12
CA ALA A 211 2.49 -31.77 2.56
C ALA A 211 3.86 -31.48 3.17
N PHE A 212 4.90 -32.24 2.80
CA PHE A 212 6.27 -31.98 3.24
C PHE A 212 6.75 -30.58 2.83
N VAL A 213 6.57 -30.20 1.55
CA VAL A 213 6.98 -28.89 1.06
C VAL A 213 6.25 -27.75 1.79
N ILE A 214 4.95 -27.89 2.04
CA ILE A 214 4.15 -26.88 2.75
C ILE A 214 4.55 -26.79 4.22
N VAL A 215 4.70 -27.92 4.92
CA VAL A 215 5.17 -27.93 6.31
C VAL A 215 6.55 -27.30 6.42
N PHE A 216 7.46 -27.62 5.49
CA PHE A 216 8.77 -26.99 5.44
C PHE A 216 8.67 -25.49 5.13
N ALA A 217 7.79 -25.08 4.21
CA ALA A 217 7.53 -23.68 3.91
C ALA A 217 6.94 -22.90 5.11
N TRP A 218 6.17 -23.55 5.98
CA TRP A 218 5.70 -22.95 7.24
C TRP A 218 6.82 -22.90 8.28
N ALA A 219 7.62 -23.96 8.41
CA ALA A 219 8.71 -24.00 9.37
C ALA A 219 9.75 -22.89 9.12
N VAL A 220 10.07 -22.60 7.86
CA VAL A 220 11.05 -21.53 7.52
C VAL A 220 10.54 -20.12 7.81
N THR A 221 9.23 -19.90 8.04
CA THR A 221 8.72 -18.58 8.46
C THR A 221 9.20 -18.19 9.87
N LEU A 222 9.63 -19.16 10.68
CA LEU A 222 10.24 -18.94 11.99
C LEU A 222 11.68 -18.41 11.90
N ILE A 223 12.29 -18.43 10.72
CA ILE A 223 13.63 -17.88 10.48
C ILE A 223 13.48 -16.37 10.22
N ASN A 224 13.32 -15.61 11.29
CA ASN A 224 13.22 -14.15 11.31
C ASN A 224 13.80 -13.61 12.65
N PRO A 225 14.11 -12.30 12.76
CA PRO A 225 14.72 -11.73 13.98
C PRO A 225 13.91 -11.93 15.26
N TYR A 226 12.60 -12.19 15.16
CA TYR A 226 11.67 -12.32 16.28
C TYR A 226 11.21 -13.77 16.53
N GLY A 227 11.59 -14.72 15.67
CA GLY A 227 11.16 -16.12 15.75
C GLY A 227 9.64 -16.26 15.84
N VAL A 228 9.16 -16.92 16.91
CA VAL A 228 7.74 -17.12 17.21
C VAL A 228 7.03 -15.82 17.60
N GLY A 229 7.76 -14.81 18.10
CA GLY A 229 7.19 -13.52 18.50
C GLY A 229 6.48 -12.79 17.36
N LEU A 230 7.00 -12.91 16.13
CA LEU A 230 6.33 -12.39 14.92
C LEU A 230 4.94 -13.02 14.74
N HIS A 231 4.84 -14.35 14.92
CA HIS A 231 3.58 -15.07 14.75
C HIS A 231 2.57 -14.73 15.84
N GLN A 232 3.03 -14.60 17.09
CA GLN A 232 2.19 -14.17 18.22
C GLN A 232 1.63 -12.77 17.96
N MET A 233 2.50 -11.81 17.60
CA MET A 233 2.08 -10.46 17.27
C MET A 233 1.04 -10.46 16.15
N LEU A 234 1.26 -11.18 15.05
CA LEU A 234 0.30 -11.23 13.94
C LEU A 234 -1.03 -11.89 14.33
N TRP A 235 -1.01 -12.90 15.19
CA TRP A 235 -2.22 -13.54 15.72
C TRP A 235 -3.06 -12.54 16.53
N ASP A 236 -2.42 -11.80 17.44
CA ASP A 236 -3.09 -10.78 18.26
C ASP A 236 -3.69 -9.65 17.40
N HIS A 237 -3.01 -9.28 16.31
CA HIS A 237 -3.52 -8.31 15.35
C HIS A 237 -4.76 -8.80 14.59
N LEU A 238 -4.83 -10.09 14.24
CA LEU A 238 -5.97 -10.67 13.53
C LEU A 238 -7.24 -10.77 14.39
N VAL A 239 -7.08 -11.00 15.69
CA VAL A 239 -8.22 -11.18 16.62
C VAL A 239 -8.80 -9.82 17.07
N THR A 240 -8.02 -8.75 17.00
CA THR A 240 -8.41 -7.44 17.50
C THR A 240 -9.02 -6.55 16.41
N LYS A 241 -10.13 -5.87 16.73
CA LYS A 241 -10.81 -4.97 15.77
C LYS A 241 -9.91 -3.79 15.43
N GLN A 242 -9.69 -3.54 14.14
CA GLN A 242 -8.88 -2.43 13.64
C GLN A 242 -9.80 -1.27 13.22
N ILE A 243 -9.48 -0.04 13.64
CA ILE A 243 -10.31 1.16 13.37
C ILE A 243 -9.96 1.82 12.02
N VAL A 244 -8.84 1.41 11.41
CA VAL A 244 -8.36 1.95 10.13
C VAL A 244 -9.31 1.60 8.97
N ARG A 245 -9.61 2.59 8.13
CA ARG A 245 -10.54 2.50 6.98
C ARG A 245 -10.31 1.28 6.07
N GLU A 246 -9.05 0.88 5.88
CA GLU A 246 -8.69 -0.26 5.03
C GLU A 246 -9.24 -1.61 5.52
N TRP A 247 -9.58 -1.70 6.82
CA TRP A 247 -10.19 -2.85 7.47
C TRP A 247 -11.72 -2.74 7.57
N GLN A 248 -12.33 -1.73 6.95
CA GLN A 248 -13.78 -1.69 6.85
C GLN A 248 -14.28 -2.67 5.78
N PRO A 249 -15.48 -3.24 5.97
CA PRO A 249 -16.19 -3.97 4.93
C PRO A 249 -16.39 -3.15 3.66
N LEU A 250 -16.43 -3.84 2.53
CA LEU A 250 -16.53 -3.22 1.21
C LEU A 250 -17.78 -2.35 1.05
N TRP A 251 -18.87 -2.66 1.77
CA TRP A 251 -20.16 -1.96 1.69
C TRP A 251 -20.29 -0.74 2.61
N GLU A 252 -19.40 -0.55 3.59
CA GLU A 252 -19.52 0.56 4.55
C GLU A 252 -19.11 1.91 3.97
N ALA A 253 -18.19 1.91 3.00
CA ALA A 253 -17.70 3.11 2.34
C ALA A 253 -18.06 3.10 0.84
N ARG A 254 -18.33 4.29 0.27
CA ARG A 254 -18.47 4.42 -1.19
C ARG A 254 -17.12 4.13 -1.85
N GLN A 255 -17.04 3.02 -2.58
CA GLN A 255 -15.85 2.59 -3.30
C GLN A 255 -15.99 2.79 -4.81
N ALA A 256 -14.84 2.81 -5.49
CA ALA A 256 -14.83 2.80 -6.95
C ALA A 256 -15.50 1.52 -7.49
N LEU A 257 -16.22 1.64 -8.62
CA LEU A 257 -16.87 0.50 -9.27
C LEU A 257 -15.90 -0.66 -9.58
N LEU A 258 -14.62 -0.33 -9.79
CA LEU A 258 -13.54 -1.29 -10.03
C LEU A 258 -13.42 -2.35 -8.93
N TYR A 259 -13.80 -2.05 -7.69
CA TYR A 259 -13.68 -3.01 -6.57
C TYR A 259 -14.75 -4.11 -6.65
N TYR A 260 -15.85 -3.87 -7.38
CA TYR A 260 -16.95 -4.81 -7.56
C TYR A 260 -16.84 -5.66 -8.84
N ILE A 261 -16.01 -5.24 -9.81
CA ILE A 261 -15.76 -5.98 -11.06
C ILE A 261 -15.25 -7.42 -10.86
N PRO A 262 -14.33 -7.76 -9.92
CA PRO A 262 -13.87 -9.14 -9.81
C PRO A 262 -15.02 -10.09 -9.46
N PHE A 263 -15.98 -9.67 -8.64
CA PHE A 263 -17.18 -10.46 -8.32
C PHE A 263 -18.07 -10.69 -9.55
N LEU A 264 -18.20 -9.69 -10.43
CA LEU A 264 -18.89 -9.84 -11.71
C LEU A 264 -18.18 -10.85 -12.62
N LEU A 265 -16.85 -10.77 -12.72
CA LEU A 265 -16.04 -11.72 -13.51
C LEU A 265 -16.14 -13.15 -12.96
N ILE A 266 -16.15 -13.29 -11.64
CA ILE A 266 -16.38 -14.58 -10.95
C ILE A 266 -17.76 -15.11 -11.28
N GLY A 267 -18.83 -14.32 -11.13
CA GLY A 267 -20.19 -14.73 -11.47
C GLY A 267 -20.31 -15.15 -12.94
N LEU A 268 -19.76 -14.36 -13.85
CA LEU A 268 -19.74 -14.65 -15.29
C LEU A 268 -19.06 -15.99 -15.59
N ALA A 269 -17.90 -16.22 -14.99
CA ALA A 269 -17.16 -17.45 -15.15
C ALA A 269 -17.86 -18.64 -14.48
N PHE A 270 -18.46 -18.44 -13.30
CA PHE A 270 -19.13 -19.47 -12.51
C PHE A 270 -20.36 -20.03 -13.23
N PHE A 271 -21.25 -19.15 -13.71
CA PHE A 271 -22.44 -19.57 -14.44
C PHE A 271 -22.14 -19.93 -15.90
N GLY A 272 -21.08 -19.36 -16.49
CA GLY A 272 -20.74 -19.52 -17.89
C GLY A 272 -19.88 -20.74 -18.22
N SER A 273 -19.18 -21.36 -17.27
CA SER A 273 -18.17 -22.39 -17.54
C SER A 273 -18.36 -23.66 -16.72
N ARG A 274 -17.90 -24.79 -17.25
CA ARG A 274 -17.76 -26.05 -16.52
C ARG A 274 -16.30 -26.44 -16.26
N LYS A 275 -15.34 -25.60 -16.66
CA LYS A 275 -13.89 -25.82 -16.50
C LYS A 275 -13.37 -25.40 -15.12
N TRP A 276 -14.24 -25.43 -14.13
CA TRP A 276 -13.87 -25.13 -12.76
C TRP A 276 -13.27 -26.35 -12.10
N GLU A 277 -12.11 -26.17 -11.51
CA GLU A 277 -11.66 -27.05 -10.45
C GLU A 277 -12.29 -26.59 -9.14
N TRP A 278 -12.81 -27.54 -8.34
CA TRP A 278 -13.46 -27.20 -7.07
C TRP A 278 -12.53 -26.47 -6.10
N ILE A 279 -11.22 -26.73 -6.18
CA ILE A 279 -10.22 -25.99 -5.39
C ILE A 279 -10.11 -24.53 -5.84
N ASP A 280 -10.16 -24.24 -7.14
CA ASP A 280 -10.13 -22.85 -7.63
C ASP A 280 -11.34 -22.07 -7.09
N VAL A 281 -12.53 -22.70 -7.09
CA VAL A 281 -13.76 -22.12 -6.51
C VAL A 281 -13.60 -21.88 -5.01
N LEU A 282 -13.09 -22.86 -4.26
CA LEU A 282 -12.88 -22.72 -2.81
C LEU A 282 -11.91 -21.58 -2.48
N LEU A 283 -10.78 -21.50 -3.19
CA LEU A 283 -9.80 -20.43 -3.02
C LEU A 283 -10.41 -19.05 -3.31
N ILE A 284 -11.16 -18.93 -4.40
CA ILE A 284 -11.85 -17.68 -4.75
C ILE A 284 -12.86 -17.30 -3.68
N ILE A 285 -13.66 -18.24 -3.17
CA ILE A 285 -14.65 -17.96 -2.12
C ILE A 285 -13.95 -17.40 -0.88
N VAL A 286 -12.85 -18.01 -0.43
CA VAL A 286 -12.12 -17.56 0.76
C VAL A 286 -11.50 -16.17 0.55
N VAL A 287 -10.87 -15.93 -0.60
CA VAL A 287 -10.26 -14.62 -0.91
C VAL A 287 -11.33 -13.56 -1.15
N ALA A 288 -12.44 -13.91 -1.79
CA ALA A 288 -13.58 -13.02 -2.03
C ALA A 288 -14.28 -12.65 -0.73
N TYR A 289 -14.46 -13.60 0.18
CA TYR A 289 -14.96 -13.32 1.53
C TYR A 289 -14.06 -12.31 2.25
N GLN A 290 -12.74 -12.54 2.24
CA GLN A 290 -11.80 -11.58 2.85
C GLN A 290 -11.84 -10.19 2.18
N ALA A 291 -12.00 -10.12 0.86
CA ALA A 291 -12.15 -8.85 0.14
C ALA A 291 -13.47 -8.13 0.43
N LEU A 292 -14.54 -8.87 0.72
CA LEU A 292 -15.81 -8.30 1.18
C LEU A 292 -15.71 -7.80 2.62
N SER A 293 -15.03 -8.57 3.49
CA SER A 293 -14.82 -8.22 4.90
C SER A 293 -13.86 -7.06 5.10
N HIS A 294 -12.82 -6.95 4.27
CA HIS A 294 -11.81 -5.90 4.37
C HIS A 294 -11.36 -5.42 2.98
N ILE A 295 -11.53 -4.12 2.72
CA ILE A 295 -11.21 -3.49 1.44
C ILE A 295 -9.77 -3.76 0.99
N ARG A 296 -8.81 -3.84 1.92
CA ARG A 296 -7.40 -4.11 1.61
C ARG A 296 -7.13 -5.43 0.89
N HIS A 297 -8.03 -6.40 0.95
CA HIS A 297 -7.88 -7.70 0.28
C HIS A 297 -8.45 -7.73 -1.15
N VAL A 298 -9.05 -6.65 -1.64
CA VAL A 298 -9.53 -6.55 -3.04
C VAL A 298 -8.38 -6.72 -4.04
N SER A 299 -7.18 -6.23 -3.71
CA SER A 299 -5.95 -6.43 -4.49
C SER A 299 -5.58 -7.91 -4.63
N LEU A 300 -5.64 -8.69 -3.53
CA LEU A 300 -5.41 -10.13 -3.55
C LEU A 300 -6.47 -10.86 -4.37
N LEU A 301 -7.74 -10.41 -4.32
CA LEU A 301 -8.79 -10.96 -5.16
C LEU A 301 -8.54 -10.68 -6.65
N ALA A 302 -8.08 -9.48 -7.01
CA ALA A 302 -7.74 -9.15 -8.40
C ALA A 302 -6.63 -10.08 -8.94
N ILE A 303 -5.58 -10.31 -8.12
CA ILE A 303 -4.47 -11.22 -8.45
C ILE A 303 -4.97 -12.67 -8.54
N ALA A 304 -5.77 -13.11 -7.57
CA ALA A 304 -6.37 -14.44 -7.58
C ALA A 304 -7.22 -14.65 -8.85
N VAL A 305 -8.02 -13.66 -9.23
CA VAL A 305 -8.84 -13.71 -10.45
C VAL A 305 -7.97 -13.81 -11.71
N LEU A 306 -6.90 -13.01 -11.82
CA LEU A 306 -5.97 -13.07 -12.94
C LEU A 306 -5.32 -14.45 -13.12
N ILE A 307 -5.05 -15.16 -12.03
CA ILE A 307 -4.39 -16.47 -12.05
C ILE A 307 -5.40 -17.62 -12.16
N LEU A 308 -6.55 -17.51 -11.49
CA LEU A 308 -7.50 -18.62 -11.33
C LEU A 308 -8.54 -18.69 -12.44
N LEU A 309 -8.98 -17.55 -13.00
CA LEU A 309 -10.09 -17.48 -13.97
C LEU A 309 -9.75 -17.56 -15.47
N PRO A 310 -8.49 -17.59 -15.97
CA PRO A 310 -8.23 -17.57 -17.42
C PRO A 310 -9.03 -18.59 -18.26
N ALA A 311 -9.08 -19.86 -17.84
CA ALA A 311 -9.84 -20.89 -18.54
C ALA A 311 -11.37 -20.77 -18.35
N PRO A 312 -11.89 -20.68 -17.11
CA PRO A 312 -13.33 -20.54 -16.88
C PRO A 312 -13.94 -19.29 -17.54
N LEU A 313 -13.30 -18.12 -17.38
CA LEU A 313 -13.79 -16.87 -17.96
C LEU A 313 -13.82 -16.93 -19.49
N SER A 314 -12.78 -17.50 -20.11
CA SER A 314 -12.73 -17.64 -21.56
C SER A 314 -13.84 -18.53 -22.12
N GLU A 315 -14.20 -19.60 -21.42
CA GLU A 315 -15.32 -20.45 -21.81
C GLU A 315 -16.68 -19.75 -21.55
N GLY A 316 -16.83 -19.09 -20.41
CA GLY A 316 -18.04 -18.35 -20.06
C GLY A 316 -18.37 -17.27 -21.09
N LEU A 317 -17.37 -16.48 -21.49
CA LEU A 317 -17.51 -15.47 -22.55
C LEU A 317 -17.91 -16.10 -23.89
N HIS A 318 -17.33 -17.24 -24.24
CA HIS A 318 -17.67 -17.95 -25.48
C HIS A 318 -19.12 -18.42 -25.49
N LYS A 319 -19.62 -18.95 -24.37
CA LYS A 319 -21.00 -19.46 -24.23
C LYS A 319 -22.05 -18.35 -24.14
N LEU A 320 -21.74 -17.25 -23.45
CA LEU A 320 -22.67 -16.13 -23.25
C LEU A 320 -22.77 -15.24 -24.49
N LEU A 321 -21.69 -15.11 -25.25
CA LEU A 321 -21.62 -14.26 -26.44
C LEU A 321 -21.25 -15.07 -27.70
N PRO A 322 -21.99 -16.15 -28.05
CA PRO A 322 -21.60 -17.07 -29.12
C PRO A 322 -21.64 -16.39 -30.49
N ARG A 323 -22.62 -15.51 -30.71
CA ARG A 323 -22.75 -14.72 -31.94
C ARG A 323 -21.59 -13.74 -32.11
N LEU A 324 -21.15 -13.10 -31.03
CA LEU A 324 -19.99 -12.19 -31.07
C LEU A 324 -18.72 -12.99 -31.35
N HIS A 325 -18.54 -14.13 -30.69
CA HIS A 325 -17.41 -15.00 -30.92
C HIS A 325 -17.35 -15.49 -32.37
N GLN A 326 -18.46 -15.99 -32.93
CA GLN A 326 -18.53 -16.42 -34.33
C GLN A 326 -18.25 -15.27 -35.31
N ARG A 327 -18.81 -14.08 -35.06
CA ARG A 327 -18.58 -12.89 -35.91
C ARG A 327 -17.12 -12.42 -35.93
N TRP A 328 -16.40 -12.62 -34.83
CA TRP A 328 -15.01 -12.22 -34.66
C TRP A 328 -14.02 -13.38 -34.82
N ALA A 329 -14.51 -14.59 -35.08
CA ALA A 329 -13.71 -15.77 -35.38
C ALA A 329 -13.18 -15.73 -36.82
N GLY A 330 -12.14 -16.53 -37.07
CA GLY A 330 -11.57 -16.72 -38.41
C GLY A 330 -10.42 -15.76 -38.79
N PRO A 331 -9.62 -16.11 -39.82
CA PRO A 331 -8.45 -15.33 -40.23
C PRO A 331 -8.79 -13.98 -40.87
N GLN A 332 -9.95 -13.89 -41.53
CA GLN A 332 -10.39 -12.68 -42.26
C GLN A 332 -10.63 -11.48 -41.32
N ARG A 333 -10.93 -11.73 -40.04
CA ARG A 333 -11.18 -10.68 -39.02
C ARG A 333 -9.93 -10.25 -38.26
N THR A 334 -8.75 -10.75 -38.64
CA THR A 334 -7.47 -10.41 -37.97
C THR A 334 -7.20 -8.91 -37.99
N GLY A 335 -7.43 -8.23 -39.12
CA GLY A 335 -7.28 -6.78 -39.22
C GLY A 335 -8.16 -6.02 -38.23
N SER A 336 -9.46 -6.35 -38.14
CA SER A 336 -10.39 -5.73 -37.19
C SER A 336 -10.02 -5.99 -35.73
N ARG A 337 -9.54 -7.20 -35.40
CA ARG A 337 -9.02 -7.51 -34.06
C ARG A 337 -7.79 -6.68 -33.73
N MET A 338 -6.85 -6.58 -34.65
CA MET A 338 -5.63 -5.78 -34.46
C MET A 338 -5.94 -4.29 -34.37
N LEU A 339 -6.93 -3.78 -35.10
CA LEU A 339 -7.40 -2.40 -34.96
C LEU A 339 -8.03 -2.15 -33.59
N LEU A 340 -8.83 -3.07 -33.07
CA LEU A 340 -9.41 -2.96 -31.73
C LEU A 340 -8.34 -3.02 -30.63
N VAL A 341 -7.39 -3.95 -30.76
CA VAL A 341 -6.22 -4.03 -29.86
C VAL A 341 -5.41 -2.73 -29.96
N GLY A 342 -5.16 -2.22 -31.15
CA GLY A 342 -4.46 -0.96 -31.38
C GLY A 342 -5.18 0.23 -30.74
N GLY A 343 -6.50 0.34 -30.91
CA GLY A 343 -7.31 1.38 -30.26
C GLY A 343 -7.30 1.30 -28.74
N LEU A 344 -7.35 0.09 -28.18
CA LEU A 344 -7.22 -0.13 -26.73
C LEU A 344 -5.83 0.27 -26.24
N LEU A 345 -4.77 -0.13 -26.93
CA LEU A 345 -3.40 0.25 -26.60
C LEU A 345 -3.25 1.78 -26.63
N LEU A 346 -3.76 2.44 -27.66
CA LEU A 346 -3.78 3.91 -27.74
C LEU A 346 -4.55 4.54 -26.59
N GLY A 347 -5.67 3.96 -26.17
CA GLY A 347 -6.42 4.42 -25.00
C GLY A 347 -5.64 4.29 -23.69
N ILE A 348 -5.02 3.13 -23.44
CA ILE A 348 -4.24 2.87 -22.22
C ILE A 348 -2.98 3.75 -22.19
N TYR A 349 -2.21 3.79 -23.29
CA TYR A 349 -1.03 4.65 -23.39
C TYR A 349 -1.41 6.13 -23.34
N GLY A 350 -2.51 6.54 -24.00
CA GLY A 350 -3.01 7.91 -23.97
C GLY A 350 -3.38 8.37 -22.56
N LEU A 351 -4.09 7.53 -21.80
CA LEU A 351 -4.40 7.79 -20.39
C LEU A 351 -3.13 7.90 -19.54
N SER A 352 -2.20 6.97 -19.72
CA SER A 352 -0.92 6.95 -18.98
C SER A 352 -0.09 8.19 -19.30
N MET A 353 0.05 8.54 -20.59
CA MET A 353 0.74 9.73 -21.08
C MET A 353 0.10 11.02 -20.55
N HIS A 354 -1.23 11.10 -20.52
CA HIS A 354 -1.92 12.26 -19.99
C HIS A 354 -1.54 12.51 -18.52
N THR A 355 -1.56 11.47 -17.69
CA THR A 355 -1.17 11.59 -16.27
C THR A 355 0.32 11.91 -16.11
N ILE A 356 1.20 11.28 -16.89
CA ILE A 356 2.63 11.56 -16.91
C ILE A 356 2.92 13.02 -17.26
N VAL A 357 2.35 13.53 -18.34
CA VAL A 357 2.56 14.92 -18.78
C VAL A 357 2.07 15.89 -17.72
N LYS A 358 0.91 15.62 -17.10
CA LYS A 358 0.36 16.46 -16.02
C LYS A 358 1.29 16.53 -14.81
N LEU A 359 1.86 15.40 -14.37
CA LEU A 359 2.80 15.37 -13.25
C LEU A 359 4.17 15.95 -13.61
N TRP A 360 4.65 15.72 -14.84
CA TRP A 360 5.89 16.32 -15.32
C TRP A 360 5.80 17.85 -15.32
N GLN A 361 4.67 18.41 -15.77
CA GLN A 361 4.43 19.86 -15.71
C GLN A 361 4.47 20.41 -14.27
N GLN A 362 4.24 19.57 -13.27
CA GLN A 362 4.39 19.86 -11.84
C GLN A 362 5.78 19.44 -11.29
N GLN A 363 6.76 19.27 -12.17
CA GLN A 363 8.15 18.89 -11.86
C GLN A 363 8.33 17.47 -11.27
N VAL A 364 7.32 16.60 -11.38
CA VAL A 364 7.41 15.19 -10.98
C VAL A 364 7.65 14.30 -12.20
N ALA A 365 8.90 13.88 -12.41
CA ALA A 365 9.24 12.97 -13.49
C ALA A 365 8.74 11.53 -13.22
N PRO A 366 8.51 10.68 -14.25
CA PRO A 366 7.96 9.32 -14.08
C PRO A 366 8.78 8.35 -13.21
N TRP A 367 10.08 8.60 -13.09
CA TRP A 367 11.03 7.84 -12.27
C TRP A 367 11.32 8.50 -10.91
N GLN A 368 10.49 9.47 -10.52
CA GLN A 368 10.54 10.17 -9.24
C GLN A 368 9.26 9.87 -8.45
N ILE A 369 9.30 10.20 -7.16
CA ILE A 369 8.18 10.03 -6.23
C ILE A 369 7.64 11.41 -5.89
N GLY A 370 6.39 11.66 -6.26
CA GLY A 370 5.72 12.93 -5.97
C GLY A 370 5.08 12.93 -4.58
N VAL A 371 5.25 14.02 -3.86
CA VAL A 371 4.59 14.32 -2.59
C VAL A 371 3.53 15.39 -2.86
N GLU A 372 2.26 15.07 -2.60
CA GLU A 372 1.17 16.03 -2.71
C GLU A 372 1.12 16.88 -1.43
N THR A 373 1.34 18.20 -1.56
CA THR A 373 1.39 19.13 -0.43
C THR A 373 0.02 19.74 -0.14
N GLN A 374 -0.87 19.75 -1.14
CA GLN A 374 -2.23 20.27 -1.01
C GLN A 374 -3.23 19.30 -1.64
N SER A 375 -4.18 18.81 -0.86
CA SER A 375 -5.19 17.85 -1.32
C SER A 375 -6.50 17.96 -0.54
N ARG A 376 -7.52 17.21 -0.98
CA ARG A 376 -8.86 17.15 -0.33
C ARG A 376 -8.88 16.26 0.91
N ALA A 377 -8.05 15.23 0.92
CA ALA A 377 -7.60 14.55 2.13
C ALA A 377 -6.23 15.15 2.43
N PRO A 378 -5.99 15.71 3.62
CA PRO A 378 -4.96 16.73 3.82
C PRO A 378 -3.62 16.34 3.20
N GLY A 379 -3.09 17.21 2.34
CA GLY A 379 -1.75 17.03 1.77
C GLY A 379 -0.68 17.06 2.85
N MET A 380 0.56 16.66 2.53
CA MET A 380 1.65 16.68 3.51
C MET A 380 1.93 18.11 4.00
N PRO A 381 2.10 18.33 5.32
CA PRO A 381 2.08 19.65 5.94
C PRO A 381 3.45 20.36 5.80
N VAL A 382 3.96 20.47 4.57
CA VAL A 382 5.30 21.01 4.28
C VAL A 382 5.44 22.45 4.74
N ALA A 383 4.41 23.27 4.52
CA ALA A 383 4.37 24.65 4.97
C ALA A 383 4.47 24.77 6.51
N ALA A 384 3.80 23.87 7.24
CA ALA A 384 3.87 23.83 8.69
C ALA A 384 5.24 23.36 9.19
N ILE A 385 5.87 22.38 8.53
CA ILE A 385 7.24 21.96 8.84
C ILE A 385 8.23 23.11 8.60
N GLU A 386 8.09 23.86 7.51
CA GLU A 386 8.92 25.05 7.26
C GLU A 386 8.82 26.04 8.43
N ILE A 387 7.62 26.24 8.98
CA ILE A 387 7.40 27.13 10.12
C ILE A 387 8.01 26.57 11.41
N LEU A 388 7.91 25.26 11.66
CA LEU A 388 8.59 24.64 12.80
C LEU A 388 10.10 24.85 12.73
N GLN A 389 10.69 24.67 11.54
CA GLN A 389 12.12 24.83 11.32
C GLN A 389 12.57 26.31 11.41
N GLN A 390 11.84 27.24 10.79
CA GLN A 390 12.17 28.68 10.82
C GLN A 390 12.06 29.30 12.21
N ALA A 391 11.09 28.85 13.01
CA ALA A 391 10.86 29.36 14.36
C ALA A 391 11.62 28.55 15.43
N ASP A 392 12.44 27.56 15.04
CA ASP A 392 13.16 26.64 15.92
C ASP A 392 12.26 25.99 16.99
N LEU A 393 11.04 25.63 16.58
CA LEU A 393 10.05 25.02 17.45
C LEU A 393 10.34 23.52 17.62
N ARG A 394 10.89 23.17 18.78
CA ARG A 394 11.22 21.78 19.16
C ARG A 394 10.41 21.32 20.36
N GLY A 395 10.10 20.02 20.41
CA GLY A 395 9.43 19.40 21.55
C GLY A 395 8.61 18.17 21.18
N ASN A 396 7.71 17.79 22.08
CA ASN A 396 6.80 16.67 21.87
C ASN A 396 5.57 17.10 21.04
N ILE A 397 5.43 16.51 19.85
CA ILE A 397 4.44 16.88 18.83
C ILE A 397 3.31 15.85 18.79
N LEU A 398 2.07 16.29 19.04
CA LEU A 398 0.88 15.53 18.67
C LEU A 398 0.44 15.96 17.27
N THR A 399 0.38 15.01 16.34
CA THR A 399 0.05 15.28 14.93
C THR A 399 -0.95 14.27 14.38
N ASP A 400 -1.44 14.53 13.16
CA ASP A 400 -2.31 13.59 12.44
C ASP A 400 -1.55 12.30 12.10
N TYR A 401 -2.25 11.17 12.19
CA TYR A 401 -1.65 9.86 11.93
C TYR A 401 -1.04 9.77 10.53
N GLY A 402 -1.65 10.39 9.52
CA GLY A 402 -1.18 10.39 8.13
C GLY A 402 0.00 11.34 7.87
N TRP A 403 0.35 12.19 8.84
CA TRP A 403 1.50 13.09 8.76
C TRP A 403 2.66 12.64 9.66
N ALA A 404 2.39 11.80 10.66
CA ALA A 404 3.30 11.48 11.73
C ALA A 404 4.68 11.00 11.27
N GLN A 405 4.76 10.12 10.28
CA GLN A 405 6.05 9.62 9.79
C GLN A 405 6.81 10.64 8.93
N TYR A 406 6.12 11.51 8.21
CA TYR A 406 6.74 12.68 7.58
C TYR A 406 7.29 13.66 8.62
N VAL A 407 6.53 13.90 9.71
CA VAL A 407 6.99 14.74 10.83
C VAL A 407 8.21 14.13 11.52
N ILE A 408 8.24 12.80 11.74
CA ILE A 408 9.42 12.09 12.25
C ILE A 408 10.62 12.36 11.34
N TRP A 409 10.49 12.14 10.04
CA TRP A 409 11.57 12.36 9.09
C TRP A 409 12.16 13.76 9.15
N GLN A 410 11.31 14.78 9.33
CA GLN A 410 11.71 16.18 9.30
C GLN A 410 12.23 16.72 10.63
N THR A 411 11.94 16.05 11.76
CA THR A 411 12.14 16.64 13.09
C THR A 411 12.86 15.74 14.10
N PHE A 412 13.08 14.46 13.79
CA PHE A 412 13.83 13.55 14.65
C PHE A 412 15.35 13.76 14.46
N PRO A 413 16.17 13.76 15.54
CA PRO A 413 15.86 13.43 16.94
C PRO A 413 15.41 14.61 17.83
N GLU A 414 15.35 15.84 17.30
CA GLU A 414 15.05 17.05 18.08
C GLU A 414 13.63 17.08 18.64
N SER A 415 12.69 16.42 17.96
CA SER A 415 11.30 16.29 18.35
C SER A 415 10.84 14.84 18.26
N ARG A 416 9.87 14.51 19.11
CA ARG A 416 9.21 13.19 19.17
C ARG A 416 7.73 13.36 18.93
N ILE A 417 7.10 12.32 18.42
CA ILE A 417 5.67 12.34 18.08
C ILE A 417 4.83 11.55 19.10
N ALA A 418 3.52 11.79 19.13
CA ALA A 418 2.63 11.08 20.04
C ALA A 418 2.25 9.67 19.55
N PHE A 419 2.06 9.51 18.24
CA PHE A 419 1.52 8.30 17.62
C PHE A 419 1.78 8.35 16.10
N ASP A 420 2.00 7.20 15.45
CA ASP A 420 2.14 7.10 13.98
C ASP A 420 1.52 5.84 13.37
N GLY A 421 1.74 5.64 12.07
CA GLY A 421 1.25 4.51 11.28
C GLY A 421 1.76 3.12 11.68
N ARG A 422 2.60 2.98 12.71
CA ARG A 422 2.98 1.65 13.23
C ARG A 422 1.89 0.99 14.06
N TYR A 423 0.87 1.76 14.50
CA TYR A 423 -0.31 1.26 15.22
C TYR A 423 0.07 0.23 16.31
N ARG A 424 -0.65 -0.88 16.40
CA ARG A 424 -0.51 -1.91 17.44
C ARG A 424 0.77 -2.74 17.33
N THR A 425 1.64 -2.47 16.36
CA THR A 425 3.00 -3.06 16.35
C THR A 425 3.90 -2.41 17.40
N VAL A 426 3.50 -1.22 17.89
CA VAL A 426 4.21 -0.45 18.93
C VAL A 426 3.24 -0.03 20.04
N TYR A 427 2.07 0.51 19.69
CA TYR A 427 1.21 1.21 20.64
C TYR A 427 0.14 0.32 21.27
N SER A 428 -0.21 0.62 22.52
CA SER A 428 -1.33 -0.01 23.20
C SER A 428 -2.69 0.36 22.59
N ALA A 429 -3.67 -0.54 22.75
CA ALA A 429 -5.05 -0.29 22.34
C ALA A 429 -5.68 0.90 23.09
N GLN A 430 -5.18 1.21 24.30
CA GLN A 430 -5.61 2.37 25.07
C GLN A 430 -5.19 3.67 24.37
N LEU A 431 -3.92 3.79 23.96
CA LEU A 431 -3.43 4.99 23.28
C LEU A 431 -4.13 5.22 21.93
N GLU A 432 -4.42 4.14 21.19
CA GLU A 432 -5.22 4.21 19.97
C GLU A 432 -6.62 4.77 20.24
N GLN A 433 -7.28 4.31 21.30
CA GLN A 433 -8.59 4.81 21.70
C GLN A 433 -8.54 6.29 22.10
N GLU A 434 -7.54 6.68 22.89
CA GLU A 434 -7.34 8.08 23.30
C GLU A 434 -7.12 9.00 22.09
N LEU A 435 -6.43 8.54 21.03
CA LEU A 435 -6.28 9.28 19.78
C LEU A 435 -7.60 9.42 19.02
N VAL A 436 -8.40 8.36 18.93
CA VAL A 436 -9.71 8.38 18.28
C VAL A 436 -10.66 9.34 19.03
N GLU A 437 -10.67 9.29 20.36
CA GLU A 437 -11.47 10.20 21.19
C GLU A 437 -11.04 11.65 21.00
N PHE A 438 -9.73 11.93 20.97
CA PHE A 438 -9.20 13.27 20.70
C PHE A 438 -9.63 13.81 19.32
N GLN A 439 -9.63 12.97 18.28
CA GLN A 439 -10.05 13.37 16.93
C GLN A 439 -11.56 13.67 16.83
N GLN A 440 -12.37 13.14 17.74
CA GLN A 440 -13.82 13.36 17.79
C GLN A 440 -14.22 14.61 18.59
N LEU A 441 -13.29 15.20 19.35
CA LEU A 441 -13.53 16.43 20.10
C LEU A 441 -13.97 17.56 19.17
N ASN A 442 -14.86 18.39 19.67
CA ASN A 442 -15.45 19.50 18.92
C ASN A 442 -15.77 20.68 19.87
N ALA A 443 -16.41 21.73 19.36
CA ALA A 443 -16.73 22.92 20.15
C ALA A 443 -17.68 22.66 21.34
N ASP A 444 -18.40 21.54 21.39
CA ASP A 444 -19.28 21.21 22.51
C ASP A 444 -18.59 20.30 23.55
N SER A 445 -17.36 19.85 23.26
CA SER A 445 -16.59 18.98 24.13
C SER A 445 -16.01 19.77 25.31
N MET A 446 -16.05 19.19 26.51
CA MET A 446 -15.60 19.82 27.75
C MET A 446 -14.77 18.84 28.59
N GLY A 447 -13.91 19.36 29.47
CA GLY A 447 -13.12 18.55 30.39
C GLY A 447 -11.72 18.21 29.86
N PRO A 448 -10.90 17.51 30.68
CA PRO A 448 -9.53 17.14 30.32
C PRO A 448 -9.49 16.07 29.23
N THR A 449 -8.40 16.04 28.48
CA THR A 449 -8.12 15.04 27.45
C THR A 449 -6.73 14.44 27.67
N PRO A 450 -6.58 13.11 27.78
CA PRO A 450 -5.29 12.47 28.08
C PRO A 450 -4.13 12.96 27.21
N LEU A 451 -4.32 13.01 25.89
CA LEU A 451 -3.32 13.47 24.92
C LEU A 451 -2.80 14.90 25.12
N LEU A 452 -3.55 15.77 25.80
CA LEU A 452 -3.12 17.14 26.09
C LEU A 452 -2.67 17.35 27.55
N ASP A 453 -3.27 16.58 28.46
CA ASP A 453 -3.21 16.80 29.91
C ASP A 453 -2.34 15.79 30.66
N ALA A 454 -2.36 14.51 30.24
CA ALA A 454 -1.62 13.43 30.90
C ALA A 454 -0.23 13.20 30.31
N TYR A 455 -0.08 13.40 29.00
CA TYR A 455 1.21 13.26 28.32
C TYR A 455 1.93 14.62 28.22
N PRO A 456 3.27 14.64 28.11
CA PRO A 456 4.05 15.85 27.98
C PRO A 456 3.97 16.43 26.55
N THR A 457 2.76 16.59 26.00
CA THR A 457 2.50 17.18 24.68
C THR A 457 2.70 18.68 24.73
N GLU A 458 3.43 19.22 23.76
CA GLU A 458 3.89 20.62 23.78
C GLU A 458 3.52 21.37 22.49
N ILE A 459 3.40 20.65 21.37
CA ILE A 459 3.09 21.19 20.05
C ILE A 459 1.97 20.34 19.45
N LEU A 460 0.94 20.97 18.89
CA LEU A 460 -0.07 20.29 18.07
C LEU A 460 0.12 20.71 16.61
N LEU A 461 0.28 19.74 15.72
CA LEU A 461 0.29 19.94 14.27
C LEU A 461 -0.88 19.17 13.65
N LEU A 462 -1.99 19.86 13.42
CA LEU A 462 -3.27 19.21 13.10
C LEU A 462 -3.85 19.73 11.77
N PRO A 463 -4.63 18.92 11.03
CA PRO A 463 -5.35 19.38 9.87
C PRO A 463 -6.35 20.47 10.22
N ALA A 464 -6.40 21.51 9.38
CA ALA A 464 -7.22 22.70 9.61
C ALA A 464 -8.73 22.39 9.66
N ALA A 465 -9.17 21.34 8.94
CA ALA A 465 -10.56 20.94 8.85
C ALA A 465 -11.06 20.05 10.02
N GLN A 466 -10.21 19.67 10.98
CA GLN A 466 -10.64 18.78 12.06
C GLN A 466 -11.57 19.48 13.07
N PRO A 467 -12.61 18.79 13.59
CA PRO A 467 -13.53 19.38 14.57
C PRO A 467 -12.85 19.84 15.87
N VAL A 468 -11.74 19.20 16.25
CA VAL A 468 -10.98 19.47 17.49
C VAL A 468 -10.50 20.93 17.62
N GLN A 469 -10.39 21.65 16.50
CA GLN A 469 -10.05 23.07 16.50
C GLN A 469 -11.05 23.90 17.33
N GLY A 470 -12.33 23.49 17.38
CA GLY A 470 -13.36 24.15 18.19
C GLY A 470 -13.13 24.00 19.70
N TYR A 471 -12.69 22.81 20.11
CA TYR A 471 -12.30 22.52 21.50
C TYR A 471 -11.03 23.28 21.90
N LEU A 472 -10.00 23.28 21.05
CA LEU A 472 -8.73 23.97 21.32
C LEU A 472 -8.88 25.49 21.50
N LYS A 473 -9.86 26.12 20.83
CA LYS A 473 -10.15 27.55 21.03
C LYS A 473 -10.63 27.90 22.43
N GLN A 474 -11.18 26.93 23.17
CA GLN A 474 -11.67 27.11 24.54
C GLN A 474 -10.59 26.83 25.59
N ARG A 475 -9.50 26.18 25.19
CA ARG A 475 -8.37 25.84 26.04
C ARG A 475 -7.47 27.06 26.23
N SER A 476 -7.37 27.56 27.47
CA SER A 476 -6.53 28.71 27.79
C SER A 476 -5.02 28.40 27.77
N ASP A 477 -4.67 27.13 27.89
CA ASP A 477 -3.31 26.59 27.92
C ASP A 477 -2.72 26.29 26.53
N TRP A 478 -3.51 26.42 25.46
CA TRP A 478 -3.06 26.24 24.08
C TRP A 478 -3.23 27.52 23.27
N LYS A 479 -2.23 27.86 22.47
CA LYS A 479 -2.20 29.08 21.66
C LYS A 479 -1.92 28.74 20.20
N GLN A 480 -2.83 29.11 19.32
CA GLN A 480 -2.64 28.97 17.88
C GLN A 480 -1.58 29.97 17.41
N VAL A 481 -0.53 29.48 16.74
CA VAL A 481 0.55 30.32 16.21
C VAL A 481 0.62 30.34 14.68
N TYR A 482 0.01 29.36 14.04
CA TYR A 482 -0.02 29.21 12.58
C TYR A 482 -1.32 28.57 12.11
N ALA A 483 -1.76 28.97 10.92
CA ALA A 483 -2.90 28.40 10.21
C ALA A 483 -2.77 28.64 8.71
N ASP A 484 -2.98 27.60 7.91
CA ASP A 484 -3.19 27.70 6.48
C ASP A 484 -4.43 26.89 6.04
N ALA A 485 -4.58 26.66 4.74
CA ALA A 485 -5.71 25.89 4.21
C ALA A 485 -5.67 24.40 4.58
N GLN A 486 -4.51 23.85 4.98
CA GLN A 486 -4.31 22.43 5.24
C GLN A 486 -4.15 22.11 6.73
N SER A 487 -3.50 22.98 7.49
CA SER A 487 -2.87 22.67 8.77
C SER A 487 -2.93 23.85 9.74
N THR A 488 -2.84 23.55 11.03
CA THR A 488 -2.67 24.53 12.10
C THR A 488 -1.59 24.06 13.06
N ILE A 489 -0.89 25.03 13.67
CA ILE A 489 0.06 24.77 14.76
C ILE A 489 -0.44 25.45 16.02
N TRP A 490 -0.53 24.67 17.09
CA TRP A 490 -0.81 25.14 18.44
C TRP A 490 0.36 24.85 19.36
N LEU A 491 0.71 25.80 20.22
CA LEU A 491 1.75 25.65 21.22
C LEU A 491 1.12 25.65 22.61
N LYS A 492 1.61 24.78 23.48
CA LYS A 492 1.29 24.83 24.91
C LYS A 492 1.89 26.10 25.50
N ASP A 493 1.18 26.73 26.45
CA ASP A 493 1.57 28.00 27.06
C ASP A 493 2.77 27.83 28.02
N LEU A 494 3.95 27.60 27.44
CA LEU A 494 5.20 27.33 28.15
C LEU A 494 6.16 28.52 28.03
N PRO A 495 7.04 28.76 29.03
CA PRO A 495 7.99 29.88 29.01
C PRO A 495 8.82 29.96 27.73
N ARG A 496 9.29 28.82 27.21
CA ARG A 496 10.13 28.76 26.02
C ARG A 496 9.41 29.14 24.72
N PHE A 497 8.08 29.03 24.67
CA PHE A 497 7.27 29.39 23.51
C PHE A 497 6.69 30.81 23.60
N GLN A 498 6.81 31.49 24.75
CA GLN A 498 6.28 32.86 24.93
C GLN A 498 6.70 33.87 23.88
N PRO A 499 7.97 33.88 23.39
CA PRO A 499 8.37 34.83 22.35
C PRO A 499 7.55 34.66 21.06
N ILE A 500 7.32 33.41 20.66
CA ILE A 500 6.55 33.08 19.46
C ILE A 500 5.06 33.29 19.68
N ILE A 501 4.52 32.87 20.83
CA ILE A 501 3.11 33.07 21.21
C ILE A 501 2.78 34.57 21.23
N SER A 502 3.64 35.40 21.82
CA SER A 502 3.43 36.85 21.92
C SER A 502 3.43 37.52 20.55
N ARG A 503 4.30 37.08 19.64
CA ARG A 503 4.32 37.53 18.24
C ARG A 503 3.03 37.10 17.52
N ALA A 504 2.62 35.84 17.68
CA ALA A 504 1.44 35.27 17.03
C ALA A 504 0.12 35.92 17.48
N LYS A 505 0.04 36.42 18.72
CA LYS A 505 -1.12 37.19 19.22
C LYS A 505 -1.40 38.46 18.41
N GLN A 506 -0.36 39.08 17.84
CA GLN A 506 -0.53 40.26 16.97
C GLN A 506 -0.90 39.85 15.55
N LYS A 507 -0.20 38.84 15.02
CA LYS A 507 -0.43 38.28 13.70
C LYS A 507 0.14 36.87 13.66
N LEU A 508 -0.64 35.90 13.20
CA LEU A 508 -0.18 34.52 12.97
C LEU A 508 1.07 34.51 12.10
N LEU A 509 1.90 33.47 12.27
CA LEU A 509 3.10 33.28 11.48
C LEU A 509 2.72 33.20 9.98
N PRO A 510 3.52 33.83 9.09
CA PRO A 510 3.18 33.93 7.67
C PRO A 510 3.11 32.55 7.02
N VAL A 511 2.20 32.37 6.07
CA VAL A 511 2.07 31.10 5.32
C VAL A 511 3.14 31.04 4.22
N PRO A 512 4.07 30.07 4.25
CA PRO A 512 5.02 29.88 3.16
C PRO A 512 4.34 29.44 1.87
N GLU A 513 4.88 29.87 0.73
CA GLU A 513 4.41 29.40 -0.58
C GLU A 513 5.04 28.04 -0.91
N ILE A 514 4.21 26.99 -0.89
CA ILE A 514 4.61 25.63 -1.23
C ILE A 514 3.93 25.20 -2.54
N PRO A 515 4.66 24.66 -3.52
CA PRO A 515 4.05 24.14 -4.74
C PRO A 515 3.19 22.90 -4.45
N LEU A 516 2.16 22.67 -5.27
CA LEU A 516 1.22 21.54 -5.11
C LEU A 516 1.90 20.17 -5.02
N TRP A 517 2.98 20.00 -5.78
CA TRP A 517 3.81 18.80 -5.78
C TRP A 517 5.25 19.15 -5.49
N ILE A 518 5.89 18.34 -4.66
CA ILE A 518 7.34 18.32 -4.46
C ILE A 518 7.86 16.90 -4.61
N LEU A 519 9.18 16.74 -4.70
CA LEU A 519 9.79 15.41 -4.74
C LEU A 519 9.99 14.87 -3.32
N PHE A 520 9.77 13.57 -3.12
CA PHE A 520 10.16 12.90 -1.88
C PHE A 520 11.67 13.11 -1.61
N PRO A 521 12.08 13.44 -0.37
CA PRO A 521 11.34 13.29 0.89
C PRO A 521 10.49 14.49 1.29
N GLY A 522 10.28 15.45 0.39
CA GLY A 522 9.37 16.56 0.63
C GLY A 522 9.94 17.66 1.52
N ASP A 523 11.25 17.87 1.49
CA ASP A 523 11.89 18.92 2.27
C ASP A 523 11.33 20.31 1.91
N PRO A 524 11.06 21.17 2.91
CA PRO A 524 10.70 22.56 2.65
C PRO A 524 11.75 23.25 1.76
N PRO A 525 11.33 24.11 0.82
CA PRO A 525 12.27 24.85 -0.01
C PRO A 525 13.15 25.71 0.90
N ARG A 526 14.44 25.38 1.00
CA ARG A 526 15.39 26.21 1.76
C ARG A 526 15.32 27.63 1.23
N GLN A 527 14.76 28.57 1.99
CA GLN A 527 14.89 29.98 1.68
C GLN A 527 16.38 30.28 1.61
N LYS A 528 16.88 30.75 0.45
CA LYS A 528 18.26 31.18 0.34
C LYS A 528 18.49 32.24 1.42
N PRO A 529 19.50 32.10 2.28
CA PRO A 529 19.81 33.13 3.27
C PRO A 529 20.24 34.39 2.50
N GLY A 530 19.32 35.34 2.31
CA GLY A 530 19.56 36.57 1.56
C GLY A 530 18.33 37.29 0.99
N GLU A 531 17.17 36.64 0.85
CA GLU A 531 15.99 37.32 0.25
C GLU A 531 15.06 38.01 1.27
N ALA A 532 15.26 37.80 2.57
CA ALA A 532 14.49 38.47 3.63
C ALA A 532 14.82 39.97 3.81
N SER A 533 15.83 40.52 3.11
CA SER A 533 16.28 41.91 3.29
C SER A 533 15.83 42.92 2.21
N LEU A 534 14.93 42.55 1.28
CA LEU A 534 14.58 43.43 0.15
C LEU A 534 13.11 43.90 0.08
N GLN A 535 12.29 43.68 1.12
CA GLN A 535 10.93 44.23 1.18
C GLN A 535 10.69 45.32 2.23
N THR A 536 11.75 45.87 2.84
CA THR A 536 11.66 47.09 3.66
C THR A 536 12.57 48.16 3.10
N GLY A 537 12.10 48.89 2.09
CA GLY A 537 12.81 50.08 1.62
C GLY A 537 12.52 50.48 0.19
N ARG A 538 11.37 51.12 -0.03
CA ARG A 538 11.20 52.23 -0.99
C ARG A 538 9.84 52.89 -0.79
N SER A 539 9.79 53.76 0.21
CA SER A 539 8.93 54.94 0.22
C SER A 539 9.84 56.15 0.09
N THR A 540 9.89 56.72 -1.10
CA THR A 540 10.13 58.14 -1.37
C THR A 540 9.28 58.52 -2.54
#